data_AF-A0A6A6GRE8-F1
#
_entry.id   AF-A0A6A6GRE8-F1
#
_cell.length_a   1.000
_cell.length_b   1.000
_cell.length_c   1.000
_cell.angle_alpha   90.00
_cell.angle_beta   90.00
_cell.angle_gamma   90.00
#
_symmetry.space_group_name_H-M   'P 1'
#
loop_
_entity.id
_entity.type
_entity.pdbx_description
1 polymer ?
#
loop_
_entity_poly.entity_id
_entity_poly.type
_entity_poly.pdbx_seq_one_letter_code
_entity_poly.pdbx_strand_id
1 'polypeptide(L)' 'LKKGDKVYLFIKNLKIKRLYKKLSAVKVSLFIIKKKKNKVNYKLNLLQNA' A
#
# COMPACT_ATOMS: atom_id res chain seq x y z
N LEU A 1 -2.44 12.24 3.17
CA LEU A 1 -1.32 11.43 3.67
C LEU A 1 -0.25 12.32 4.28
N LYS A 2 -0.23 12.38 5.60
CA LYS A 2 0.74 13.10 6.43
C LYS A 2 1.68 12.08 7.11
N LYS A 3 2.78 12.59 7.69
CA LYS A 3 3.68 11.77 8.51
C LYS A 3 2.89 11.20 9.69
N GLY A 4 3.03 9.91 9.97
CA GLY A 4 2.31 9.20 11.03
C GLY A 4 1.04 8.46 10.58
N ASP A 5 0.49 8.76 9.40
CA ASP A 5 -0.69 8.06 8.89
C ASP A 5 -0.38 6.57 8.67
N LYS A 6 -1.35 5.71 9.02
CA LYS A 6 -1.34 4.27 8.74
C LYS A 6 -1.92 4.02 7.35
N VAL A 7 -1.20 3.28 6.50
CA VAL A 7 -1.58 3.02 5.11
C VAL A 7 -1.37 1.56 4.75
N TYR A 8 -2.22 1.03 3.87
CA TYR A 8 -2.03 -0.29 3.27
C TYR A 8 -1.35 -0.15 1.90
N LEU A 9 -0.39 -1.02 1.60
CA LEU A 9 0.12 -1.17 0.24
C LEU A 9 -0.83 -2.08 -0.55
N PHE A 10 -1.31 -1.59 -1.68
CA PHE A 10 -2.06 -2.39 -2.65
C PHE A 10 -1.13 -2.80 -3.79
N ILE A 11 -0.95 -4.11 -3.98
CA ILE A 11 -0.23 -4.65 -5.14
C ILE A 11 -1.25 -5.11 -6.16
N LYS A 12 -1.13 -4.60 -7.39
CA LYS A 12 -1.93 -5.07 -8.52
C LYS A 12 -1.44 -6.46 -8.93
N ASN A 13 -2.29 -7.47 -8.89
CA ASN A 13 -1.99 -8.79 -9.38
C ASN A 13 -2.08 -8.80 -10.92
N LEU A 14 -0.96 -8.54 -11.58
CA LEU A 14 -0.87 -8.42 -13.05
C LEU A 14 -1.21 -9.73 -13.79
N LYS A 15 -1.15 -10.88 -13.10
CA LYS A 15 -1.46 -12.20 -13.67
C LYS A 15 -2.97 -12.45 -13.79
N ILE A 16 -3.80 -11.76 -13.01
CA ILE A 16 -5.25 -12.00 -12.98
C ILE A 16 -5.95 -10.97 -13.90
N LYS A 17 -6.12 -11.33 -15.18
CA LYS A 17 -6.96 -10.58 -16.15
C LYS A 17 -8.43 -11.03 -16.12
N ARG A 18 -9.05 -11.21 -14.94
CA ARG A 18 -10.48 -11.57 -14.88
C ARG A 18 -11.35 -10.31 -14.95
N LEU A 19 -12.15 -10.20 -16.02
CA LEU A 19 -13.04 -9.06 -16.29
C LEU A 19 -14.02 -8.75 -15.14
N TYR A 20 -14.49 -9.77 -14.41
CA TYR A 20 -15.68 -9.64 -13.56
C TYR A 20 -15.45 -9.73 -12.04
N LYS A 21 -14.21 -9.94 -11.57
CA LYS A 21 -13.92 -10.06 -10.13
C LYS A 21 -12.76 -9.14 -9.75
N LYS A 22 -12.99 -8.20 -8.82
CA LYS A 22 -12.00 -7.25 -8.24
C LYS A 22 -10.92 -7.96 -7.40
N LEU A 23 -10.40 -9.09 -7.86
CA LEU A 23 -9.22 -9.79 -7.31
C LEU A 23 -7.91 -9.23 -7.89
N SER A 24 -7.99 -8.13 -8.63
CA SER A 24 -6.84 -7.50 -9.28
C SER A 24 -5.91 -6.78 -8.31
N ALA A 25 -6.27 -6.60 -7.04
CA ALA A 25 -5.42 -5.96 -6.04
C ALA A 25 -5.44 -6.70 -4.70
N VAL A 26 -4.25 -6.96 -4.15
CA VAL A 26 -4.07 -7.59 -2.84
C VAL A 26 -3.56 -6.54 -1.86
N LYS A 27 -4.18 -6.47 -0.67
CA LYS A 27 -3.66 -5.70 0.48
C LYS A 27 -2.48 -6.48 1.06
N VAL A 28 -1.30 -5.88 1.09
CA VAL A 28 -0.08 -6.57 1.54
C VAL A 28 0.06 -6.52 3.05
N SER A 29 0.25 -5.33 3.60
CA SER A 29 0.50 -5.10 5.03
C SER A 29 0.21 -3.66 5.39
N LEU A 30 0.13 -3.39 6.70
CA LEU A 30 -0.02 -2.05 7.25
C LEU A 30 1.36 -1.39 7.40
N PHE A 31 1.45 -0.13 6.99
CA PHE A 31 2.67 0.68 7.05
C PHE A 31 2.38 2.03 7.69
N ILE A 32 3.41 2.65 8.28
CA ILE A 32 3.35 4.04 8.75
C ILE A 32 4.16 4.92 7.81
N ILE A 33 3.62 6.09 7.47
CA ILE A 33 4.34 7.09 6.70
C ILE A 33 5.42 7.76 7.56
N LYS A 34 6.70 7.46 7.28
CA LYS A 34 7.84 8.09 7.95
C LYS A 34 8.12 9.50 7.41
N LYS A 35 8.07 9.67 6.09
CA LYS A 35 8.31 10.96 5.41
C LYS A 35 7.67 10.98 4.02
N LYS A 36 7.09 12.11 3.63
CA LYS A 36 6.73 12.38 2.24
C LYS A 36 7.98 12.86 1.48
N LYS A 37 8.39 12.14 0.43
CA LYS A 37 9.50 12.56 -0.44
C LYS A 37 8.98 13.55 -1.48
N ASN A 38 7.96 13.16 -2.26
CA ASN A 38 7.35 13.98 -3.32
C ASN A 38 5.81 13.95 -3.20
N LYS A 39 5.10 14.62 -4.13
CA LYS A 39 3.62 14.65 -4.16
C LYS A 39 2.98 13.24 -4.06
N VAL A 40 3.60 12.25 -4.72
CA VAL A 40 3.14 10.85 -4.78
C VAL A 40 4.10 9.83 -4.13
N ASN A 41 5.32 10.23 -3.75
CA ASN A 41 6.34 9.31 -3.22
C ASN A 41 6.46 9.44 -1.70
N TYR A 42 6.35 8.32 -0.99
CA TYR A 42 6.42 8.25 0.47
C TYR A 42 7.47 7.23 0.92
N LYS A 43 8.20 7.55 1.99
CA LYS A 43 9.02 6.58 2.72
C LYS A 43 8.13 5.96 3.80
N LEU A 44 7.97 4.64 3.73
CA LEU A 44 7.13 3.85 4.62
C LEU A 44 8.00 3.06 5.60
N ASN A 45 7.51 2.87 6.81
CA ASN A 45 8.02 1.89 7.77
C ASN A 45 6.99 0.78 7.91
N LEU A 46 7.43 -0.47 7.86
CA LEU A 46 6.57 -1.62 8.15
C LEU A 46 6.16 -1.56 9.63
N LEU A 47 4.86 -1.70 9.91
CA LEU A 47 4.40 -1.99 11.26
C LEU A 47 4.65 -3.48 11.51
N GLN A 48 5.87 -3.84 11.92
CA GLN A 48 6.10 -5.13 12.57
C GLN A 48 5.51 -5.03 13.96
N ASN A 49 4.29 -5.57 14.11
CA ASN A 49 3.67 -6.11 15.32
C ASN A 49 2.14 -6.09 15.14
N ALA A 50 1.61 -7.19 14.61
CA ALA A 50 0.28 -7.74 14.86
C ALA A 50 0.31 -9.22 14.44
#